data_AF-A0A2R7Y988-F1
#
_entry.id   AF-A0A2R7Y988-F1
#
_cell.length_a   1.000
_cell.length_b   1.000
_cell.length_c   1.000
_cell.angle_alpha   90.00
_cell.angle_beta   90.00
_cell.angle_gamma   90.00
#
_symmetry.space_group_name_H-M   'P 1'
#
loop_
_entity.id
_entity.type
_entity.pdbx_description
1 polymer ?
#
loop_
_entity_poly.entity_id
_entity_poly.type
_entity_poly.pdbx_seq_one_letter_code
_entity_poly.pdbx_strand_id
1 'polypeptide(L)'
;MHTYEDLMRFLGDYVKLDDILWLLSDSEVHSYGQVIISFNTNSKVVLGVNVIFTHRLGGGLEDVRVEFLISTDISASKFLTSQYMDLIKSGAEVLVKKEGISVFYRVKSLGNTSLKQYVDNVCKILEIDSINLSFLKYSFLEGLNAG
;
A
#
# COMPACT_ATOMS: atom_id res chain seq x y z
N MET A 1 6.19 17.27 4.02
CA MET A 1 6.78 16.30 4.97
C MET A 1 5.63 15.67 5.71
N HIS A 2 5.55 14.34 5.74
CA HIS A 2 4.43 13.64 6.39
C HIS A 2 4.82 13.23 7.81
N THR A 3 3.88 13.33 8.73
CA THR A 3 4.05 12.92 10.12
C THR A 3 3.54 11.51 10.34
N TYR A 4 3.93 10.90 11.46
CA TYR A 4 3.39 9.62 11.89
C TYR A 4 1.88 9.70 12.21
N GLU A 5 1.41 10.84 12.71
CA GLU A 5 -0.02 11.09 12.89
C GLU A 5 -0.77 11.06 11.55
N ASP A 6 -0.18 11.60 10.48
CA ASP A 6 -0.78 11.55 9.15
C ASP A 6 -0.87 10.10 8.64
N LEU A 7 0.16 9.29 8.88
CA LEU A 7 0.12 7.86 8.54
C LEU A 7 -0.96 7.12 9.33
N MET A 8 -1.11 7.41 10.62
CA MET A 8 -2.18 6.83 11.43
C MET A 8 -3.56 7.22 10.90
N ARG A 9 -3.80 8.50 10.59
CA ARG A 9 -5.07 8.96 10.01
C ARG A 9 -5.34 8.30 8.66
N PHE A 10 -4.30 8.15 7.84
CA PHE A 10 -4.38 7.48 6.55
C PHE A 10 -4.78 6.00 6.70
N LEU A 11 -4.16 5.28 7.64
CA LEU A 11 -4.44 3.87 7.92
C LEU A 11 -5.79 3.67 8.63
N GLY A 12 -6.27 4.65 9.38
CA GLY A 12 -7.53 4.55 10.13
C GLY A 12 -7.53 3.35 11.09
N ASP A 13 -8.66 2.65 11.18
CA ASP A 13 -8.85 1.55 12.14
C ASP A 13 -8.26 0.20 11.67
N TYR A 14 -7.57 0.15 10.52
CA TYR A 14 -7.01 -1.09 10.00
C TYR A 14 -5.82 -1.61 10.82
N VAL A 15 -5.18 -0.74 11.62
CA VAL A 15 -4.02 -1.06 12.45
C VAL A 15 -4.17 -0.38 13.81
N LYS A 16 -3.81 -1.07 14.89
CA LYS A 16 -3.86 -0.47 16.22
C LYS A 16 -2.75 0.57 16.38
N LEU A 17 -3.04 1.61 17.16
CA LEU A 17 -2.11 2.69 17.47
C LEU A 17 -0.79 2.18 18.05
N ASP A 18 -0.86 1.30 19.06
CA ASP A 18 0.32 0.80 19.76
C ASP A 18 1.27 0.04 18.81
N ASP A 19 0.71 -0.70 17.84
CA ASP A 19 1.50 -1.42 16.85
C ASP A 19 2.22 -0.45 15.89
N ILE A 20 1.56 0.64 15.48
CA ILE A 20 2.19 1.68 14.65
C ILE A 20 3.34 2.35 15.40
N LEU A 21 3.12 2.77 16.65
CA LEU A 21 4.15 3.44 17.46
C LEU A 21 5.36 2.52 17.72
N TRP A 22 5.11 1.24 17.96
CA TRP A 22 6.16 0.24 18.11
C TRP A 22 6.98 0.10 16.82
N LEU A 23 6.34 -0.04 15.65
CA LEU A 23 7.04 -0.15 14.36
C LEU A 23 7.94 1.04 14.07
N LEU A 24 7.44 2.24 14.38
CA LEU A 24 8.18 3.47 14.15
C LEU A 24 9.42 3.53 15.04
N SER A 25 9.25 3.22 16.33
CA SER A 25 10.35 3.16 17.30
C SER A 25 11.39 2.12 16.88
N ASP A 26 10.97 0.92 16.48
CA ASP A 26 11.86 -0.16 16.05
C ASP A 26 12.60 0.21 14.76
N SER A 27 11.92 0.88 13.83
CA SER A 27 12.51 1.31 12.57
C SER A 27 13.57 2.41 12.72
N GLU A 28 13.36 3.35 13.64
CA GLU A 28 14.34 4.40 13.94
C GLU A 28 15.61 3.83 14.60
N VAL A 29 15.47 2.81 15.45
CA VAL A 29 16.61 2.15 16.11
C VAL A 29 17.45 1.35 15.11
N HIS A 30 16.81 0.65 14.18
CA HIS A 30 17.47 -0.29 13.29
C HIS A 30 17.74 0.27 11.88
N SER A 31 17.39 1.53 11.61
CA SER A 31 17.61 2.22 10.32
C SER A 31 17.09 1.42 9.11
N TYR A 32 15.91 0.79 9.23
CA TYR A 32 15.32 0.05 8.12
C TYR A 32 15.04 0.98 6.93
N GLY A 33 15.42 0.56 5.72
CA GLY A 33 15.20 1.37 4.52
C GLY A 33 13.71 1.53 4.19
N GLN A 34 12.93 0.47 4.39
CA GLN A 34 11.48 0.50 4.19
C GLN A 34 10.74 -0.36 5.23
N VAL A 35 9.55 0.09 5.60
CA VAL A 35 8.59 -0.66 6.42
C VAL A 35 7.36 -0.98 5.56
N ILE A 36 6.86 -2.21 5.65
CA ILE A 36 5.70 -2.70 4.92
C ILE A 36 4.65 -3.17 5.91
N ILE A 37 3.46 -2.59 5.83
CA ILE A 37 2.27 -3.08 6.51
C ILE A 37 1.42 -3.83 5.49
N SER A 38 1.27 -5.14 5.69
CA SER A 38 0.51 -6.00 4.78
C SER A 38 -0.88 -6.29 5.33
N PHE A 39 -1.86 -6.28 4.43
CA PHE A 39 -3.26 -6.60 4.68
C PHE A 39 -3.71 -7.72 3.74
N ASN A 40 -4.45 -8.69 4.29
CA ASN A 40 -5.23 -9.64 3.51
C ASN A 40 -6.58 -9.05 3.16
N THR A 41 -7.16 -9.54 2.06
CA THR A 41 -8.53 -9.20 1.68
C THR A 41 -9.40 -10.45 1.54
N ASN A 42 -10.72 -10.26 1.56
CA ASN A 42 -11.71 -11.30 1.30
C ASN A 42 -12.02 -11.51 -0.21
N SER A 43 -11.27 -10.88 -1.11
CA SER A 43 -11.47 -10.97 -2.56
C SER A 43 -10.55 -12.00 -3.21
N LYS A 44 -11.06 -12.67 -4.25
CA LYS A 44 -10.25 -13.52 -5.14
C LYS A 44 -9.47 -12.72 -6.19
N VAL A 45 -9.85 -11.45 -6.40
CA VAL A 45 -9.22 -10.58 -7.41
C VAL A 45 -8.12 -9.75 -6.78
N VAL A 46 -8.41 -9.02 -5.70
CA VAL A 46 -7.39 -8.27 -4.94
C VAL A 46 -6.93 -9.17 -3.80
N LEU A 47 -5.79 -9.82 -3.94
CA LEU A 47 -5.29 -10.80 -2.98
C LEU A 47 -4.76 -10.16 -1.69
N GLY A 48 -4.23 -8.95 -1.78
CA GLY A 48 -3.67 -8.23 -0.65
C GLY A 48 -3.42 -6.77 -0.95
N VAL A 49 -3.21 -5.99 0.12
CA VAL A 49 -2.82 -4.58 0.05
C VAL A 49 -1.61 -4.37 0.94
N ASN A 50 -0.58 -3.69 0.44
CA ASN A 50 0.57 -3.29 1.24
C ASN A 50 0.63 -1.77 1.34
N VAL A 51 0.86 -1.24 2.53
CA VAL A 51 1.29 0.14 2.74
C VAL A 51 2.78 0.13 3.01
N ILE A 52 3.54 0.72 2.10
CA ILE A 52 5.00 0.73 2.11
C ILE A 52 5.43 2.16 2.43
N PHE A 53 6.27 2.35 3.43
CA PHE A 53 6.79 3.66 3.74
C PHE A 53 8.28 3.64 4.09
N THR A 54 8.93 4.74 3.75
CA THR A 54 10.32 5.02 4.14
C THR A 54 10.34 6.13 5.16
N HIS A 55 11.20 5.98 6.17
CA HIS A 55 11.39 6.99 7.21
C HIS A 55 12.78 7.59 7.08
N ARG A 56 12.91 8.85 7.47
CA ARG A 56 14.19 9.54 7.55
C ARG A 56 14.69 9.54 8.99
N LEU A 57 16.00 9.33 9.17
CA LEU A 57 16.68 9.59 10.44
C LEU A 57 16.39 11.02 10.90
N GLY A 58 15.75 11.17 12.07
CA GLY A 58 15.32 12.46 12.62
C GLY A 58 13.81 12.72 12.60
N GLY A 59 12.98 11.71 12.33
CA GLY A 59 11.57 11.68 12.76
C GLY A 59 10.53 12.12 11.73
N GLY A 60 10.62 11.64 10.48
CA GLY A 60 9.61 11.94 9.46
C GLY A 60 9.50 10.87 8.37
N LEU A 61 8.34 10.83 7.73
CA LEU A 61 8.09 9.95 6.58
C LEU A 61 8.54 10.63 5.29
N GLU A 62 9.33 9.91 4.49
CA GLU A 62 9.89 10.41 3.24
C GLU A 62 9.01 10.03 2.04
N ASP A 63 8.61 8.77 1.96
CA ASP A 63 7.72 8.28 0.90
C ASP A 63 6.70 7.31 1.49
N VAL A 64 5.46 7.35 0.99
CA VAL A 64 4.42 6.36 1.30
C VAL A 64 3.77 5.91 0.01
N ARG A 65 3.65 4.59 -0.15
CA ARG A 65 3.03 3.94 -1.29
C ARG A 65 2.01 2.91 -0.83
N VAL A 66 0.99 2.73 -1.65
CA VAL A 66 0.04 1.63 -1.52
C VAL A 66 0.23 0.70 -2.70
N GLU A 67 0.51 -0.57 -2.44
CA GLU A 67 0.52 -1.64 -3.44
C GLU A 67 -0.75 -2.48 -3.31
N PHE A 68 -1.42 -2.72 -4.42
CA PHE A 68 -2.46 -3.72 -4.53
C PHE A 68 -1.93 -4.93 -5.28
N LEU A 69 -2.07 -6.11 -4.67
CA LEU A 69 -1.72 -7.39 -5.26
C LEU A 69 -2.95 -7.96 -5.95
N ILE A 70 -2.96 -7.99 -7.28
CA ILE A 70 -4.08 -8.46 -8.09
C ILE A 70 -3.76 -9.84 -8.67
N SER A 71 -4.73 -10.75 -8.58
CA SER A 71 -4.65 -12.11 -9.11
C SER A 71 -4.54 -12.13 -10.63
N THR A 72 -3.82 -13.12 -11.15
CA THR A 72 -3.81 -13.43 -12.59
C THR A 72 -5.12 -14.02 -13.10
N ASP A 73 -6.04 -14.41 -12.20
CA ASP A 73 -7.34 -15.01 -12.56
C ASP A 73 -8.32 -13.97 -13.14
N ILE A 74 -7.97 -12.68 -13.13
CA ILE A 74 -8.72 -11.65 -13.83
C ILE A 74 -8.61 -11.85 -15.34
N SER A 75 -9.69 -11.54 -16.07
CA SER A 75 -9.67 -11.60 -17.54
C SER A 75 -8.61 -10.68 -18.11
N ALA A 76 -7.53 -11.24 -18.67
CA ALA A 76 -6.42 -10.49 -19.25
C ALA A 76 -6.88 -9.52 -20.35
N SER A 77 -7.84 -9.94 -21.19
CA SER A 77 -8.42 -9.08 -22.22
C SER A 77 -9.15 -7.88 -21.61
N LYS A 78 -10.00 -8.10 -20.59
CA LYS A 78 -10.70 -7.01 -19.90
C LYS A 78 -9.73 -6.07 -19.20
N PHE A 79 -8.75 -6.64 -18.49
CA PHE A 79 -7.75 -5.88 -17.76
C PHE A 79 -6.95 -4.97 -18.69
N LEU A 80 -6.38 -5.50 -19.78
CA LEU A 80 -5.52 -4.73 -20.68
C LEU A 80 -6.28 -3.71 -21.54
N THR A 81 -7.56 -3.95 -21.85
CA THR A 81 -8.34 -3.06 -22.74
C THR A 81 -9.01 -1.90 -22.03
N SER A 82 -9.39 -2.04 -20.76
CA SER A 82 -10.15 -1.02 -20.03
C SER A 82 -9.50 -0.66 -18.69
N GLN A 83 -9.33 -1.64 -17.81
CA GLN A 83 -8.96 -1.42 -16.42
C GLN A 83 -7.54 -0.87 -16.27
N TYR A 84 -6.59 -1.38 -17.06
CA TYR A 84 -5.20 -0.92 -17.07
C TYR A 84 -5.13 0.59 -17.35
N MET A 85 -5.82 1.06 -18.38
CA MET A 85 -5.79 2.49 -18.74
C MET A 85 -6.40 3.37 -17.66
N ASP A 86 -7.47 2.90 -17.00
CA ASP A 86 -8.12 3.66 -15.93
C ASP A 86 -7.29 3.67 -14.64
N LEU A 87 -6.56 2.59 -14.34
CA LEU A 87 -5.54 2.57 -13.28
C LEU A 87 -4.45 3.60 -13.54
N ILE A 88 -3.88 3.64 -14.76
CA ILE A 88 -2.86 4.63 -15.13
C ILE A 88 -3.39 6.06 -15.02
N LYS A 89 -4.61 6.34 -15.52
CA LYS A 89 -5.25 7.67 -15.41
C LYS A 89 -5.49 8.08 -13.96
N SER A 90 -5.75 7.13 -13.07
CA SER A 90 -5.87 7.40 -11.63
C SER A 90 -4.53 7.71 -10.94
N GLY A 91 -3.42 7.70 -11.69
CA GLY A 91 -2.07 7.98 -11.19
C GLY A 91 -1.35 6.77 -10.63
N ALA A 92 -1.80 5.55 -10.97
CA ALA A 92 -1.12 4.33 -10.59
C ALA A 92 0.07 4.01 -11.50
N GLU A 93 1.04 3.29 -10.96
CA GLU A 93 2.00 2.49 -11.71
C GLU A 93 1.53 1.03 -11.69
N VAL A 94 1.58 0.35 -12.83
CA VAL A 94 1.12 -1.04 -12.95
C VAL A 94 2.28 -1.92 -13.42
N LEU A 95 2.59 -2.95 -12.64
CA LEU A 95 3.62 -3.93 -12.93
C LEU A 95 2.99 -5.31 -13.10
N VAL A 96 3.03 -5.85 -14.32
CA VAL A 96 2.54 -7.20 -14.63
C VAL A 96 3.69 -8.19 -14.47
N LYS A 97 3.51 -9.20 -13.60
CA LYS A 97 4.48 -10.25 -13.31
C LYS A 97 3.88 -11.61 -13.67
N LYS A 98 4.69 -12.67 -13.62
CA LYS A 98 4.23 -14.04 -13.90
C LYS A 98 3.20 -14.51 -12.88
N GLU A 99 3.39 -14.12 -11.62
CA GLU A 99 2.62 -14.54 -10.46
C GLU A 99 1.44 -13.62 -10.10
N GLY A 100 1.28 -12.48 -10.78
CA GLY A 100 0.26 -11.50 -10.45
C GLY A 100 0.51 -10.13 -11.05
N ILE A 101 -0.35 -9.19 -10.71
CA ILE A 101 -0.24 -7.79 -11.11
C ILE A 101 -0.10 -6.95 -9.84
N SER A 102 0.94 -6.13 -9.75
CA SER A 102 1.08 -5.13 -8.69
C SER A 102 0.64 -3.77 -9.21
N VAL A 103 -0.23 -3.09 -8.46
CA VAL A 103 -0.66 -1.71 -8.75
C VAL A 103 -0.19 -0.81 -7.62
N PHE A 104 0.65 0.17 -7.93
CA PHE A 104 1.24 1.07 -6.96
C PHE A 104 0.65 2.46 -7.07
N TYR A 105 0.30 3.05 -5.92
CA TYR A 105 -0.03 4.46 -5.79
C TYR A 105 0.96 5.12 -4.86
N ARG A 106 1.55 6.24 -5.31
CA ARG A 106 2.29 7.13 -4.41
C ARG A 106 1.32 8.04 -3.66
N VAL A 107 1.38 8.04 -2.34
CA VAL A 107 0.51 8.87 -1.50
C VAL A 107 1.10 10.27 -1.40
N LYS A 108 0.51 11.23 -2.13
CA LYS A 108 1.01 12.61 -2.18
C LYS A 108 0.62 13.44 -0.95
N SER A 109 -0.45 13.07 -0.24
CA SER A 109 -1.01 13.85 0.86
C SER A 109 -1.71 12.97 1.91
N LEU A 110 -0.93 12.37 2.83
CA LEU A 110 -1.44 11.47 3.87
C LEU A 110 -2.56 12.08 4.74
N GLY A 111 -2.56 13.40 4.96
CA GLY A 111 -3.58 14.06 5.78
C GLY A 111 -4.93 14.29 5.09
N ASN A 112 -5.00 14.16 3.76
CA ASN A 112 -6.21 14.43 2.96
C ASN A 112 -6.79 13.20 2.27
N THR A 113 -6.10 12.06 2.36
CA THR A 113 -6.55 10.80 1.79
C THR A 113 -6.55 9.71 2.84
N SER A 114 -7.34 8.65 2.61
CA SER A 114 -7.35 7.45 3.44
C SER A 114 -7.04 6.22 2.61
N LEU A 115 -6.49 5.19 3.25
CA LEU A 115 -6.27 3.89 2.61
C LEU A 115 -7.59 3.36 2.00
N LYS A 116 -8.71 3.56 2.70
CA LYS A 116 -10.04 3.17 2.21
C LYS A 116 -10.38 3.81 0.87
N GLN A 117 -10.06 5.08 0.65
CA GLN A 117 -10.34 5.74 -0.64
C GLN A 117 -9.56 5.11 -1.79
N TYR A 118 -8.30 4.70 -1.56
CA TYR A 118 -7.54 3.97 -2.57
C TYR A 118 -8.16 2.59 -2.85
N VAL A 119 -8.57 1.87 -1.80
CA VAL A 119 -9.25 0.58 -1.90
C VAL A 119 -10.55 0.71 -2.72
N ASP A 120 -11.41 1.66 -2.36
CA ASP A 120 -12.69 1.88 -3.03
C ASP A 120 -12.48 2.23 -4.52
N ASN A 121 -11.48 3.06 -4.82
CA ASN A 121 -11.15 3.44 -6.19
C ASN A 121 -10.66 2.24 -7.03
N VAL A 122 -9.76 1.41 -6.48
CA VAL A 122 -9.29 0.20 -7.16
C VAL A 122 -10.43 -0.80 -7.36
N CYS A 123 -11.29 -1.01 -6.37
CA CYS A 123 -12.46 -1.89 -6.51
C CYS A 123 -13.38 -1.41 -7.63
N LYS A 124 -13.63 -0.09 -7.70
CA LYS A 124 -14.42 0.52 -8.77
C LYS A 124 -13.81 0.29 -10.16
N ILE A 125 -12.51 0.53 -10.32
CA ILE A 125 -11.83 0.34 -11.61
C ILE A 125 -11.79 -1.14 -12.04
N LEU A 126 -11.61 -2.04 -11.08
CA LEU A 126 -11.60 -3.48 -11.32
C LEU A 126 -13.02 -4.08 -11.47
N GLU A 127 -14.06 -3.27 -11.25
CA GLU A 127 -15.46 -3.68 -11.27
C GLU A 127 -15.74 -4.88 -10.35
N ILE A 128 -15.22 -4.80 -9.12
CA ILE A 128 -15.45 -5.79 -8.06
C ILE A 128 -16.21 -5.17 -6.88
N ASP A 129 -16.84 -6.04 -6.09
CA ASP A 129 -17.46 -5.64 -4.84
C ASP A 129 -16.43 -5.05 -3.86
N SER A 130 -16.92 -4.23 -2.93
CA SER A 130 -16.09 -3.68 -1.86
C SER A 130 -15.38 -4.79 -1.08
N ILE A 131 -14.09 -4.60 -0.84
CA ILE A 131 -13.26 -5.56 -0.10
C ILE A 131 -13.02 -5.07 1.33
N ASN A 132 -12.88 -6.01 2.26
CA ASN A 132 -12.46 -5.72 3.62
C ASN A 132 -10.96 -5.97 3.76
N LEU A 133 -10.27 -5.08 4.46
CA LEU A 133 -8.87 -5.27 4.83
C LEU A 133 -8.78 -5.87 6.22
N SER A 134 -7.95 -6.90 6.35
CA SER A 134 -7.56 -7.48 7.64
C SER A 134 -6.06 -7.40 7.77
N PHE A 135 -5.57 -6.86 8.88
CA PHE A 135 -4.14 -6.81 9.16
C PHE A 135 -3.54 -8.22 9.08
N LEU A 136 -2.43 -8.36 8.34
CA LEU A 136 -1.74 -9.63 8.18
C LEU A 136 -0.41 -9.65 8.94
N LYS A 137 0.49 -8.73 8.61
CA LYS A 137 1.86 -8.70 9.15
C LYS A 137 2.56 -7.39 8.88
N TYR A 138 3.69 -7.21 9.55
CA TYR A 138 4.70 -6.22 9.23
C TYR A 138 5.92 -6.90 8.60
N SER A 139 6.57 -6.22 7.65
CA SER A 139 7.86 -6.63 7.10
C SER A 139 8.80 -5.43 7.07
N PHE A 140 10.08 -5.68 7.32
CA PHE A 140 11.13 -4.68 7.23
C PHE A 140 12.06 -5.03 6.09
N LEU A 141 12.37 -4.06 5.25
CA LEU A 141 13.39 -4.17 4.23
C LEU A 141 14.58 -3.32 4.66
N GLU A 142 15.70 -3.98 4.91
CA GLU A 142 16.96 -3.29 5.17
C GLU A 142 17.30 -2.40 3.96
N GLY A 143 17.72 -1.17 4.23
CA GLY A 143 18.34 -0.36 3.20
C GLY A 143 19.60 -1.10 2.75
N LEU A 144 19.83 -1.21 1.45
CA LEU A 144 21.16 -1.55 0.96
C LEU A 144 22.11 -0.54 1.60
N ASN A 145 22.87 -0.97 2.62
CA ASN A 145 24.06 -0.26 3.02
C ASN A 145 24.90 -0.17 1.75
N ALA A 146 24.93 1.04 1.18
CA ALA A 146 25.85 1.37 0.11
C ALA A 146 27.26 1.21 0.70
N GLY A 147 27.82 0.02 0.52
CA GLY A 147 29.26 -0.22 0.64
C GLY A 147 30.01 0.43 -0.51
#